data_AF-A0A7R7GC80-F1
#
_entry.id   AF-A0A7R7GC80-F1
#
_cell.length_a   1.000
_cell.length_b   1.000
_cell.length_c   1.000
_cell.angle_alpha   90.00
_cell.angle_beta   90.00
_cell.angle_gamma   90.00
#
_symmetry.space_group_name_H-M   'P 1'
#
loop_
_entity.id
_entity.type
_entity.pdbx_description
1 polymer ?
#
loop_
_entity_poly.entity_id
_entity_poly.type
_entity_poly.pdbx_seq_one_letter_code
_entity_poly.pdbx_strand_id
1 'polypeptide(L)'
;MSSEDWYRNKVWDSAVEEHFYSKLNRARTQREQYLVIQALTLAESHPLVTLRLINEYFESRKSEFEDLRALLAKANAFFALADFEKSVATYKKILDKEKEFPNYQTGAYLDYPYLVATQRIDNEFACALDVLEKNVDRLTFPIQYFKWHASRALINNDGVEAKKALDAAKIKKSVFWFHQNVGLVGKEYNKTIKQLCKICV
;
A
#
# COMPACT_ATOMS: atom_id res chain seq x y z
N MET A 1 -2.00 16.17 23.99
CA MET A 1 -1.64 16.73 22.67
C MET A 1 -0.13 16.91 22.67
N SER A 2 0.58 15.90 22.17
CA SER A 2 2.03 15.78 22.29
C SER A 2 2.71 16.43 21.08
N SER A 3 3.75 17.25 21.34
CA SER A 3 4.85 17.66 20.44
C SER A 3 4.58 17.50 18.95
N GLU A 4 4.45 18.60 18.21
CA GLU A 4 4.40 18.71 16.74
C GLU A 4 4.96 17.46 16.02
N ASP A 5 4.14 16.84 15.17
CA ASP A 5 4.46 15.65 14.36
C ASP A 5 5.54 15.96 13.30
N TRP A 6 6.74 16.34 13.75
CA TRP A 6 7.87 16.79 12.94
C TRP A 6 8.40 15.73 11.98
N TYR A 7 7.94 14.48 12.09
CA TYR A 7 8.32 13.32 11.30
C TYR A 7 7.18 12.80 10.40
N ARG A 8 6.11 13.59 10.20
CA ARG A 8 4.99 13.30 9.28
C ARG A 8 4.72 14.49 8.35
N ASN A 9 5.78 15.10 7.83
CA ASN A 9 5.66 16.22 6.90
C ASN A 9 5.06 15.76 5.57
N LYS A 10 4.05 16.47 5.08
CA LYS A 10 3.38 16.17 3.78
C LYS A 10 4.01 16.91 2.59
N VAL A 11 4.76 17.96 2.88
CA VAL A 11 5.54 18.76 1.93
C VAL A 11 7.01 18.49 2.24
N TRP A 12 7.87 18.53 1.22
CA TRP A 12 9.30 18.31 1.39
C TRP A 12 10.11 19.36 0.61
N ASP A 13 10.52 20.41 1.30
CA ASP A 13 11.48 21.41 0.82
C ASP A 13 12.75 21.40 1.68
N SER A 14 13.74 22.23 1.32
CA SER A 14 15.03 22.29 2.01
C SER A 14 14.91 22.65 3.50
N ALA A 15 13.96 23.50 3.89
CA ALA A 15 13.79 23.91 5.28
C ALA A 15 13.15 22.78 6.12
N VAL A 16 12.16 22.08 5.55
CA VAL A 16 11.57 20.88 6.16
C VAL A 16 12.62 19.78 6.31
N GLU A 17 13.42 19.55 5.27
CA GLU A 17 14.49 18.55 5.29
C GLU A 17 15.53 18.85 6.37
N GLU A 18 16.02 20.09 6.44
CA GLU A 18 16.97 20.51 7.47
C GLU A 18 16.40 20.34 8.89
N HIS A 19 15.15 20.75 9.10
CA HIS A 19 14.48 20.60 10.39
C HIS A 19 14.32 19.13 10.78
N PHE A 20 13.88 18.30 9.83
CA PHE A 20 13.71 16.86 10.03
C PHE A 20 15.04 16.21 10.43
N TYR A 21 16.12 16.45 9.69
CA TYR A 21 17.42 15.85 10.00
C TYR A 21 18.04 16.37 11.30
N SER A 22 17.83 17.66 11.64
CA SER A 22 18.25 18.22 12.94
C SER A 22 17.63 17.48 14.12
N LYS A 23 16.34 17.14 14.03
CA LYS A 23 15.63 16.33 15.02
C LYS A 23 16.03 14.86 14.96
N LEU A 24 16.14 14.29 13.76
CA LEU A 24 16.49 12.90 13.52
C LEU A 24 17.88 12.54 14.09
N ASN A 25 18.84 13.45 13.99
CA ASN A 25 20.19 13.25 14.55
C ASN A 25 20.21 13.21 16.08
N ARG A 26 19.19 13.76 16.74
CA ARG A 26 19.01 13.69 18.20
C ARG A 26 18.22 12.46 18.62
N ALA A 27 17.44 11.87 17.71
CA ALA A 27 16.69 10.64 17.95
C ALA A 27 17.66 9.44 17.94
N ARG A 28 17.91 8.84 19.11
CA ARG A 28 18.82 7.69 19.22
C ARG A 28 18.12 6.37 18.85
N THR A 29 17.14 5.97 19.65
CA THR A 29 16.46 4.67 19.54
C THR A 29 15.34 4.64 18.50
N GLN A 30 14.72 5.79 18.22
CA GLN A 30 13.57 5.90 17.33
C GLN A 30 13.91 6.43 15.92
N ARG A 31 15.20 6.61 15.61
CA ARG A 31 15.67 7.14 14.33
C ARG A 31 15.05 6.41 13.14
N GLU A 32 15.18 5.08 13.14
CA GLU A 32 14.69 4.19 12.09
C GLU A 32 13.19 4.33 11.87
N GLN A 33 12.43 4.33 12.96
CA GLN A 33 10.99 4.51 12.93
C GLN A 33 10.59 5.86 12.34
N TYR A 34 11.27 6.95 12.71
CA TYR A 34 10.97 8.28 12.18
C TYR A 34 11.30 8.41 10.69
N LEU A 35 12.41 7.82 10.22
CA LEU A 35 12.72 7.73 8.79
C LEU A 35 11.59 7.04 8.03
N VAL A 36 11.15 5.88 8.51
CA VAL A 36 10.11 5.08 7.84
C VAL A 36 8.73 5.74 7.90
N ILE A 37 8.36 6.39 9.02
CA ILE A 37 7.10 7.16 9.10
C ILE A 37 7.10 8.33 8.12
N GLN A 38 8.20 9.08 8.03
CA GLN A 38 8.31 10.19 7.10
C GLN A 38 8.25 9.70 5.66
N ALA A 39 8.94 8.61 5.34
CA ALA A 39 8.93 7.98 4.02
C ALA A 39 7.53 7.49 3.61
N LEU A 40 6.78 6.86 4.53
CA LEU A 40 5.38 6.45 4.31
C LEU A 40 4.47 7.66 4.01
N THR A 41 4.69 8.77 4.70
CA THR A 41 3.90 9.99 4.53
C THR A 41 4.12 10.64 3.16
N LEU A 42 5.34 10.52 2.62
CA LEU A 42 5.74 11.14 1.36
C LEU A 42 5.60 10.24 0.13
N ALA A 43 5.32 8.95 0.29
CA ALA A 43 5.46 7.96 -0.79
C ALA A 43 4.70 8.33 -2.07
N GLU A 44 3.52 8.92 -1.95
CA GLU A 44 2.70 9.34 -3.10
C GLU A 44 3.12 10.70 -3.66
N SER A 45 3.41 11.69 -2.81
CA SER A 45 3.62 13.08 -3.23
C SER A 45 5.09 13.43 -3.55
N HIS A 46 6.04 12.76 -2.90
CA HIS A 46 7.49 12.98 -3.08
C HIS A 46 8.22 11.62 -3.18
N PRO A 47 7.88 10.78 -4.17
CA PRO A 47 8.37 9.40 -4.23
C PRO A 47 9.91 9.29 -4.31
N LEU A 48 10.59 10.21 -4.99
CA LEU A 48 12.07 10.22 -5.05
C LEU A 48 12.70 10.47 -3.66
N VAL A 49 12.09 11.35 -2.86
CA VAL A 49 12.52 11.59 -1.47
C VAL A 49 12.27 10.35 -0.63
N THR A 50 11.10 9.72 -0.76
CA THR A 50 10.79 8.46 -0.09
C THR A 50 11.84 7.39 -0.40
N LEU A 51 12.21 7.20 -1.67
CA LEU A 51 13.24 6.22 -2.04
C LEU A 51 14.59 6.53 -1.40
N ARG A 52 14.99 7.81 -1.34
CA ARG A 52 16.22 8.24 -0.66
C ARG A 52 16.18 7.94 0.84
N LEU A 53 15.11 8.30 1.54
CA LEU A 53 14.95 8.04 2.97
C LEU A 53 14.94 6.53 3.28
N ILE A 54 14.31 5.73 2.43
CA ILE A 54 14.29 4.27 2.60
C ILE A 54 15.66 3.65 2.33
N ASN A 55 16.43 4.16 1.36
CA ASN A 55 17.81 3.70 1.15
C ASN A 55 18.68 4.02 2.38
N GLU A 56 18.58 5.24 2.93
CA GLU A 56 19.27 5.61 4.17
C GLU A 56 18.87 4.68 5.35
N TYR A 57 17.58 4.35 5.47
CA TYR A 57 17.12 3.38 6.46
C TYR A 57 17.82 2.02 6.27
N PHE A 58 17.81 1.44 5.08
CA PHE A 58 18.44 0.13 4.85
C PHE A 58 19.96 0.15 5.05
N GLU A 59 20.63 1.26 4.78
CA GLU A 59 22.08 1.43 4.97
C GLU A 59 22.46 1.61 6.45
N SER A 60 21.59 2.19 7.26
CA SER A 60 21.90 2.58 8.65
C SER A 60 21.18 1.79 9.74
N ARG A 61 20.16 0.98 9.38
CA ARG A 61 19.34 0.22 10.32
C ARG A 61 20.17 -0.75 11.16
N LYS A 62 19.76 -0.91 12.41
CA LYS A 62 20.31 -1.84 13.41
C LYS A 62 19.36 -3.00 13.69
N SER A 63 18.11 -2.90 13.22
CA SER A 63 17.07 -3.91 13.39
C SER A 63 16.20 -3.99 12.14
N GLU A 64 15.57 -5.15 11.93
CA GLU A 64 14.61 -5.39 10.85
C GLU A 64 13.17 -4.98 11.20
N PHE A 65 12.94 -4.42 12.40
CA PHE A 65 11.59 -4.13 12.90
C PHE A 65 10.74 -3.26 11.96
N GLU A 66 11.36 -2.30 11.27
CA GLU A 66 10.66 -1.39 10.35
C GLU A 66 10.71 -1.86 8.88
N ASP A 67 11.29 -3.03 8.58
CA ASP A 67 11.54 -3.50 7.21
C ASP A 67 10.30 -3.58 6.35
N LEU A 68 9.22 -4.20 6.86
CA LEU A 68 7.98 -4.36 6.12
C LEU A 68 7.37 -3.00 5.78
N ARG A 69 7.43 -2.05 6.71
CA ARG A 69 6.93 -0.68 6.54
C ARG A 69 7.80 0.12 5.59
N ALA A 70 9.11 -0.06 5.64
CA ALA A 70 10.07 0.54 4.72
C ALA A 70 9.87 0.04 3.28
N LEU A 71 9.70 -1.29 3.11
CA LEU A 71 9.39 -1.90 1.83
C LEU A 71 8.03 -1.43 1.30
N LEU A 72 7.02 -1.28 2.15
CA LEU A 72 5.72 -0.74 1.76
C LEU A 72 5.82 0.71 1.23
N ALA A 73 6.55 1.57 1.93
CA ALA A 73 6.83 2.94 1.45
C ALA A 73 7.55 2.93 0.09
N LYS A 74 8.52 2.03 -0.08
CA LYS A 74 9.28 1.86 -1.33
C LYS A 74 8.40 1.37 -2.47
N ALA A 75 7.54 0.39 -2.25
CA ALA A 75 6.59 -0.13 -3.26
C ALA A 75 5.62 0.97 -3.72
N ASN A 76 5.10 1.76 -2.79
CA ASN A 76 4.22 2.89 -3.06
C ASN A 76 4.93 4.02 -3.82
N ALA A 77 6.18 4.31 -3.48
CA ALA A 77 6.97 5.31 -4.21
C ALA A 77 7.24 4.88 -5.66
N PHE A 78 7.59 3.60 -5.89
CA PHE A 78 7.72 3.08 -7.25
C PHE A 78 6.40 3.12 -8.02
N PHE A 79 5.28 2.79 -7.36
CA PHE A 79 3.96 2.91 -7.96
C PHE A 79 3.64 4.35 -8.39
N ALA A 80 3.92 5.34 -7.53
CA ALA A 80 3.69 6.76 -7.84
C ALA A 80 4.57 7.26 -8.99
N LEU A 81 5.75 6.67 -9.19
CA LEU A 81 6.63 6.92 -10.34
C LEU A 81 6.25 6.13 -11.60
N ALA A 82 5.17 5.33 -11.56
CA ALA A 82 4.79 4.37 -12.60
C ALA A 82 5.88 3.32 -12.93
N ASP A 83 6.83 3.08 -12.02
CA ASP A 83 7.81 2.01 -12.11
C ASP A 83 7.19 0.71 -11.57
N PHE A 84 6.23 0.17 -12.32
CA PHE A 84 5.42 -0.96 -11.88
C PHE A 84 6.23 -2.24 -11.71
N GLU A 85 7.30 -2.42 -12.50
CA GLU A 85 8.21 -3.56 -12.38
C GLU A 85 8.86 -3.58 -10.98
N LYS A 86 9.47 -2.47 -10.56
CA LYS A 86 10.08 -2.38 -9.22
C LYS A 86 9.04 -2.38 -8.12
N SER A 87 7.85 -1.83 -8.35
CA SER A 87 6.74 -1.89 -7.38
C SER A 87 6.33 -3.34 -7.13
N VAL A 88 6.06 -4.11 -8.18
CA VAL A 88 5.75 -5.55 -8.12
C VAL A 88 6.86 -6.33 -7.43
N ALA A 89 8.11 -6.14 -7.84
CA ALA A 89 9.25 -6.82 -7.23
C ALA A 89 9.36 -6.52 -5.73
N THR A 90 9.05 -5.28 -5.33
CA THR A 90 9.07 -4.88 -3.91
C THR A 90 7.91 -5.51 -3.14
N TYR A 91 6.70 -5.57 -3.71
CA TYR A 91 5.59 -6.26 -3.07
C TYR A 91 5.85 -7.75 -2.87
N LYS A 92 6.47 -8.43 -3.85
CA LYS A 92 6.84 -9.85 -3.71
C LYS A 92 7.80 -10.05 -2.53
N LYS A 93 8.77 -9.15 -2.33
CA LYS A 93 9.65 -9.15 -1.14
C LYS A 93 8.88 -8.95 0.17
N ILE A 94 7.86 -8.09 0.19
CA ILE A 94 6.98 -7.92 1.36
C ILE A 94 6.28 -9.25 1.67
N LEU A 95 5.64 -9.86 0.67
CA LEU A 95 4.91 -11.11 0.83
C LEU A 95 5.82 -12.26 1.28
N ASP A 96 7.07 -12.31 0.83
CA ASP A 96 8.03 -13.31 1.29
C ASP A 96 8.43 -13.07 2.76
N LYS A 97 8.68 -11.81 3.17
CA LYS A 97 8.92 -11.48 4.58
C LYS A 97 7.71 -11.77 5.48
N GLU A 98 6.49 -11.56 5.01
CA GLU A 98 5.28 -11.90 5.78
C GLU A 98 5.16 -13.40 6.05
N LYS A 99 5.66 -14.27 5.15
CA LYS A 99 5.70 -15.72 5.39
C LYS A 99 6.71 -16.09 6.48
N GLU A 100 7.84 -15.37 6.54
CA GLU A 100 8.86 -15.55 7.58
C GLU A 100 8.37 -15.03 8.95
N PHE A 101 7.58 -13.95 8.95
CA PHE A 101 7.09 -13.27 10.15
C PHE A 101 5.55 -13.17 10.14
N PRO A 102 4.82 -14.28 10.36
CA PRO A 102 3.36 -14.34 10.16
C PRO A 102 2.54 -13.40 11.04
N ASN A 103 3.12 -12.90 12.14
CA ASN A 103 2.49 -11.92 13.04
C ASN A 103 2.60 -10.47 12.55
N TYR A 104 3.40 -10.20 11.52
CA TYR A 104 3.58 -8.87 10.94
C TYR A 104 2.98 -8.83 9.54
N GLN A 105 1.70 -8.50 9.48
CA GLN A 105 0.92 -8.50 8.25
C GLN A 105 0.65 -7.10 7.72
N THR A 106 0.69 -6.95 6.40
CA THR A 106 0.35 -5.72 5.66
C THR A 106 -0.79 -5.98 4.68
N GLY A 107 -1.19 -4.91 3.97
CA GLY A 107 -2.16 -4.98 2.87
C GLY A 107 -1.59 -5.51 1.54
N ALA A 108 -0.31 -5.90 1.50
CA ALA A 108 0.38 -6.29 0.25
C ALA A 108 -0.35 -7.41 -0.51
N TYR A 109 -0.99 -8.34 0.19
CA TYR A 109 -1.77 -9.42 -0.43
C TYR A 109 -2.96 -8.93 -1.28
N LEU A 110 -3.40 -7.68 -1.09
CA LEU A 110 -4.43 -7.03 -1.92
C LEU A 110 -3.84 -5.98 -2.84
N ASP A 111 -2.88 -5.20 -2.35
CA ASP A 111 -2.30 -4.10 -3.12
C ASP A 111 -1.51 -4.61 -4.34
N TYR A 112 -0.79 -5.73 -4.20
CA TYR A 112 -0.07 -6.37 -5.29
C TYR A 112 -0.99 -6.91 -6.40
N PRO A 113 -1.97 -7.79 -6.11
CA PRO A 113 -2.88 -8.27 -7.16
C PRO A 113 -3.68 -7.15 -7.81
N TYR A 114 -4.06 -6.14 -7.03
CA TYR A 114 -4.78 -4.98 -7.54
C TYR A 114 -3.95 -4.13 -8.51
N LEU A 115 -2.67 -3.91 -8.18
CA LEU A 115 -1.70 -3.29 -9.08
C LEU A 115 -1.60 -4.07 -10.40
N VAL A 116 -1.32 -5.37 -10.30
CA VAL A 116 -1.15 -6.28 -11.44
C VAL A 116 -2.37 -6.24 -12.36
N ALA A 117 -3.57 -6.33 -11.78
CA ALA A 117 -4.82 -6.32 -12.52
C ALA A 117 -5.11 -4.98 -13.21
N THR A 118 -4.93 -3.86 -12.50
CA THR A 118 -5.28 -2.53 -13.03
C THR A 118 -4.27 -2.01 -14.06
N GLN A 119 -3.01 -2.45 -13.99
CA GLN A 119 -1.98 -2.11 -14.99
C GLN A 119 -1.81 -3.18 -16.07
N ARG A 120 -2.56 -4.29 -15.98
CA ARG A 120 -2.50 -5.42 -16.93
C ARG A 120 -1.10 -6.00 -17.10
N ILE A 121 -0.49 -6.36 -15.97
CA ILE A 121 0.84 -6.99 -15.92
C ILE A 121 0.63 -8.51 -16.12
N ASP A 122 0.39 -8.90 -17.37
CA ASP A 122 -0.14 -10.23 -17.73
C ASP A 122 0.73 -11.39 -17.23
N ASN A 123 2.05 -11.24 -17.24
CA ASN A 123 3.00 -12.26 -16.77
C ASN A 123 2.93 -12.51 -15.25
N GLU A 124 2.27 -11.64 -14.48
CA GLU A 124 2.09 -11.78 -13.03
C GLU A 124 0.68 -12.23 -12.63
N PHE A 125 -0.25 -12.40 -13.59
CA PHE A 125 -1.65 -12.75 -13.31
C PHE A 125 -1.81 -14.03 -12.50
N ALA A 126 -1.08 -15.10 -12.85
CA ALA A 126 -1.16 -16.36 -12.14
C ALA A 126 -0.71 -16.20 -10.67
N CYS A 127 0.38 -15.46 -10.44
CA CYS A 127 0.88 -15.20 -9.09
C CYS A 127 -0.08 -14.30 -8.29
N ALA A 128 -0.64 -13.27 -8.92
CA ALA A 128 -1.63 -12.40 -8.30
C ALA A 128 -2.87 -13.17 -7.83
N LEU A 129 -3.41 -14.07 -8.66
CA LEU A 129 -4.56 -14.90 -8.30
C LEU A 129 -4.25 -15.86 -7.15
N ASP A 130 -3.07 -16.51 -7.16
CA ASP A 130 -2.63 -17.41 -6.07
C ASP A 130 -2.52 -16.67 -4.73
N VAL A 131 -1.99 -15.45 -4.73
CA VAL A 131 -1.93 -14.60 -3.53
C VAL A 131 -3.32 -14.25 -3.01
N LEU A 132 -4.27 -13.92 -3.88
CA LEU A 132 -5.65 -13.60 -3.48
C LEU A 132 -6.36 -14.80 -2.87
N GLU A 133 -6.18 -16.00 -3.45
CA GLU A 133 -6.84 -17.22 -2.99
C GLU A 133 -6.36 -17.63 -1.59
N LYS A 134 -5.05 -17.56 -1.35
CA LYS A 134 -4.43 -17.93 -0.06
C LYS A 134 -4.77 -17.00 1.10
N ASN A 135 -5.40 -15.85 0.84
CA ASN A 135 -5.60 -14.78 1.83
C ASN A 135 -7.06 -14.28 1.90
N VAL A 136 -8.01 -15.07 1.38
CA VAL A 136 -9.44 -14.71 1.36
C VAL A 136 -10.05 -14.55 2.76
N ASP A 137 -9.53 -15.30 3.73
CA ASP A 137 -9.93 -15.28 5.14
C ASP A 137 -9.56 -13.97 5.86
N ARG A 138 -8.64 -13.19 5.29
CA ARG A 138 -8.17 -11.90 5.86
C ARG A 138 -9.07 -10.71 5.50
N LEU A 139 -10.08 -10.89 4.65
CA LEU A 139 -10.97 -9.81 4.21
C LEU A 139 -11.92 -9.39 5.33
N THR A 140 -11.93 -8.09 5.65
CA THR A 140 -12.76 -7.51 6.72
C THR A 140 -13.52 -6.26 6.25
N PHE A 141 -12.85 -5.39 5.49
CA PHE A 141 -13.38 -4.08 5.10
C PHE A 141 -13.94 -4.07 3.67
N PRO A 142 -14.93 -3.22 3.36
CA PRO A 142 -15.45 -3.04 2.00
C PRO A 142 -14.37 -2.79 0.94
N ILE A 143 -13.34 -1.99 1.26
CA ILE A 143 -12.22 -1.75 0.33
C ILE A 143 -11.42 -3.02 0.01
N GLN A 144 -11.30 -3.94 0.97
CA GLN A 144 -10.59 -5.19 0.76
C GLN A 144 -11.38 -6.12 -0.16
N TYR A 145 -12.69 -6.28 0.09
CA TYR A 145 -13.58 -7.01 -0.82
C TYR A 145 -13.60 -6.39 -2.22
N PHE A 146 -13.64 -5.06 -2.31
CA PHE A 146 -13.56 -4.36 -3.59
C PHE A 146 -12.27 -4.71 -4.34
N LYS A 147 -11.09 -4.55 -3.71
CA LYS A 147 -9.81 -4.85 -4.36
C LYS A 147 -9.70 -6.33 -4.75
N TRP A 148 -10.15 -7.23 -3.89
CA TRP A 148 -10.13 -8.68 -4.15
C TRP A 148 -10.96 -9.05 -5.38
N HIS A 149 -12.24 -8.68 -5.39
CA HIS A 149 -13.14 -8.97 -6.50
C HIS A 149 -12.74 -8.21 -7.78
N ALA A 150 -12.32 -6.94 -7.67
CA ALA A 150 -11.90 -6.15 -8.81
C ALA A 150 -10.68 -6.78 -9.51
N SER A 151 -9.72 -7.27 -8.73
CA SER A 151 -8.53 -7.91 -9.28
C SER A 151 -8.89 -9.16 -10.06
N ARG A 152 -9.73 -10.04 -9.49
CA ARG A 152 -10.21 -11.26 -10.16
C ARG A 152 -11.02 -10.94 -11.42
N ALA A 153 -11.92 -9.97 -11.33
CA ALA A 153 -12.74 -9.52 -12.45
C ALA A 153 -11.90 -9.02 -13.63
N LEU A 154 -10.89 -8.18 -13.35
CA LEU A 154 -10.04 -7.60 -14.39
C LEU A 154 -9.08 -8.63 -15.01
N ILE A 155 -8.52 -9.53 -14.20
CA ILE A 155 -7.60 -10.58 -14.68
C ILE A 155 -8.35 -11.61 -15.54
N ASN A 156 -9.50 -12.09 -15.07
CA ASN A 156 -10.26 -13.16 -15.74
C ASN A 156 -11.32 -12.65 -16.72
N ASN A 157 -11.51 -11.33 -16.83
CA ASN A 157 -12.63 -10.70 -17.53
C ASN A 157 -14.00 -11.26 -17.07
N ASP A 158 -14.18 -11.36 -15.75
CA ASP A 158 -15.32 -12.02 -15.10
C ASP A 158 -16.37 -10.98 -14.62
N GLY A 159 -17.53 -10.98 -15.27
CA GLY A 159 -18.65 -10.10 -14.96
C GLY A 159 -19.31 -10.35 -13.60
N VAL A 160 -19.27 -11.59 -13.10
CA VAL A 160 -19.81 -11.95 -11.77
C VAL A 160 -18.94 -11.34 -10.68
N GLU A 161 -17.63 -11.47 -10.81
CA GLU A 161 -16.68 -10.83 -9.89
C GLU A 161 -16.73 -9.31 -10.01
N ALA A 162 -16.92 -8.77 -11.23
CA ALA A 162 -17.09 -7.34 -11.43
C ALA A 162 -18.30 -6.80 -10.67
N LYS A 163 -19.43 -7.51 -10.70
CA LYS A 163 -20.64 -7.15 -9.94
C LYS A 163 -20.38 -7.13 -8.43
N LYS A 164 -19.72 -8.15 -7.89
CA LYS A 164 -19.38 -8.21 -6.45
C LYS A 164 -18.48 -7.05 -6.03
N ALA A 165 -17.48 -6.70 -6.84
CA ALA A 165 -16.65 -5.53 -6.60
C ALA A 165 -17.49 -4.24 -6.58
N LEU A 166 -18.35 -4.04 -7.57
CA LEU A 166 -19.23 -2.86 -7.63
C LEU A 166 -20.18 -2.77 -6.43
N ASP A 167 -20.69 -3.89 -5.94
CA ASP A 167 -21.55 -3.92 -4.75
C ASP A 167 -20.76 -3.56 -3.48
N ALA A 168 -19.53 -4.05 -3.32
CA ALA A 168 -18.64 -3.62 -2.24
C ALA A 168 -18.36 -2.09 -2.28
N ALA A 169 -18.21 -1.50 -3.48
CA ALA A 169 -17.99 -0.06 -3.65
C ALA A 169 -19.21 0.81 -3.27
N LYS A 170 -20.41 0.24 -3.26
CA LYS A 170 -21.63 0.96 -2.84
C LYS A 170 -21.76 1.09 -1.33
N ILE A 171 -21.06 0.26 -0.55
CA ILE A 171 -21.11 0.29 0.92
C ILE A 171 -20.59 1.64 1.42
N LYS A 172 -21.40 2.35 2.22
CA LYS A 172 -21.08 3.69 2.78
C LYS A 172 -20.84 3.68 4.29
N LYS A 173 -20.97 2.52 4.94
CA LYS A 173 -20.74 2.36 6.37
C LYS A 173 -19.93 1.09 6.62
N SER A 174 -18.88 1.24 7.42
CA SER A 174 -18.06 0.14 7.90
C SER A 174 -18.83 -0.72 8.90
N VAL A 175 -18.37 -1.96 9.06
CA VAL A 175 -18.89 -2.90 10.06
C VAL A 175 -18.62 -2.44 11.50
N PHE A 176 -17.65 -1.53 11.70
CA PHE A 176 -17.34 -0.97 13.00
C PHE A 176 -18.25 0.19 13.37
N TRP A 177 -19.05 -0.03 14.42
CA TRP A 177 -20.09 0.90 14.84
C TRP A 177 -19.57 2.31 15.19
N PHE A 178 -18.40 2.39 15.84
CA PHE A 178 -17.74 3.64 16.24
C PHE A 178 -16.81 4.23 15.16
N HIS A 179 -16.56 3.50 14.08
CA HIS A 179 -15.62 3.89 13.01
C HIS A 179 -16.22 3.63 11.62
N GLN A 180 -17.45 4.12 11.42
CA GLN A 180 -18.26 3.83 10.22
C GLN A 180 -17.63 4.30 8.91
N ASN A 181 -16.63 5.17 8.94
CA ASN A 181 -15.97 5.70 7.75
C ASN A 181 -14.67 4.97 7.37
N VAL A 182 -14.23 3.98 8.16
CA VAL A 182 -12.96 3.27 7.92
C VAL A 182 -13.15 2.11 6.94
N GLY A 183 -12.20 1.97 6.01
CA GLY A 183 -12.16 0.84 5.07
C GLY A 183 -13.21 0.91 3.96
N LEU A 184 -13.71 2.10 3.64
CA LEU A 184 -14.63 2.32 2.53
C LEU A 184 -13.90 2.53 1.20
N VAL A 185 -14.60 2.29 0.09
CA VAL A 185 -14.08 2.56 -1.26
C VAL A 185 -14.20 4.06 -1.56
N GLY A 186 -13.07 4.72 -1.73
CA GLY A 186 -12.97 6.15 -2.04
C GLY A 186 -13.05 6.49 -3.53
N LYS A 187 -12.91 7.79 -3.83
CA LYS A 187 -13.02 8.34 -5.20
C LYS A 187 -11.80 8.01 -6.06
N GLU A 188 -10.67 7.72 -5.45
CA GLU A 188 -9.44 7.27 -6.09
C GLU A 188 -9.65 6.01 -6.96
N TYR A 189 -10.68 5.21 -6.69
CA TYR A 189 -11.02 4.00 -7.44
C TYR A 189 -11.99 4.21 -8.61
N ASN A 190 -12.39 5.45 -8.91
CA ASN A 190 -13.38 5.75 -9.97
C ASN A 190 -12.97 5.22 -11.35
N LYS A 191 -11.66 5.22 -11.68
CA LYS A 191 -11.15 4.67 -12.94
C LYS A 191 -11.44 3.17 -13.04
N THR A 192 -11.15 2.43 -11.97
CA THR A 192 -11.39 0.98 -11.89
C THR A 192 -12.88 0.66 -11.89
N ILE A 193 -13.70 1.41 -11.16
CA ILE A 193 -15.16 1.25 -11.18
C ILE A 193 -15.70 1.36 -12.62
N LYS A 194 -15.23 2.34 -13.40
CA LYS A 194 -15.62 2.49 -14.81
C LYS A 194 -15.20 1.29 -15.67
N GLN A 195 -14.05 0.69 -15.40
CA GLN A 195 -13.60 -0.53 -16.10
C GLN A 195 -14.50 -1.73 -15.73
N LEU A 196 -14.80 -1.91 -14.45
CA LEU A 196 -15.66 -3.00 -13.97
C LEU A 196 -17.07 -2.92 -14.55
N CYS A 197 -17.65 -1.72 -14.68
CA CYS A 197 -18.96 -1.54 -15.32
C CYS A 197 -19.00 -2.04 -16.77
N LYS A 198 -17.87 -2.06 -17.49
CA LYS A 198 -17.80 -2.58 -18.86
C LYS A 198 -17.73 -4.11 -18.92
N ILE A 199 -17.21 -4.74 -17.86
CA ILE A 199 -17.06 -6.20 -17.75
C ILE A 199 -18.34 -6.83 -17.17
N CYS A 200 -19.08 -6.08 -16.35
CA CYS A 200 -20.31 -6.52 -15.69
C CYS A 200 -21.52 -6.67 -16.64
N VAL A 201 -21.35 -6.44 -17.95
CA VAL A 201 -22.40 -6.56 -18.98
C VAL A 201 -22.56 -8.03 -19.35
#